data_AF-A0A396J116-F1
#
_entry.id   AF-A0A396J116-F1
#
_cell.length_a   1.000
_cell.length_b   1.000
_cell.length_c   1.000
_cell.angle_alpha   90.00
_cell.angle_beta   90.00
_cell.angle_gamma   90.00
#
_symmetry.space_group_name_H-M   'P 1'
#
loop_
_entity.id
_entity.type
_entity.pdbx_description
1 polymer ?
#
loop_
_entity_poly.entity_id
_entity_poly.type
_entity_poly.pdbx_seq_one_letter_code
_entity_poly.pdbx_strand_id
1 'polypeptide(L)'
;MMKLRFMAVVVMLLSCTERHKSTAKGSENEYTVESVRASLIRQEDTIIFSVIERARFPLNSPTYHQHYASIPHFSGSLLDVVLDYTEAIQAKSGRYINPEENPYKGILPPSIVPHYNFSQLICLQFVKMTLVKIGKNLRSLEKF
;
A
#
# COMPACT_ATOMS: atom_id res chain seq x y z
N MET A 1 24.21 2.61 10.40
CA MET A 1 23.14 2.47 11.43
C MET A 1 21.78 3.04 11.04
N MET A 2 21.68 4.27 10.49
CA MET A 2 20.37 4.85 10.06
C MET A 2 19.65 4.08 8.95
N LYS A 3 20.39 3.55 7.95
CA LYS A 3 19.82 2.76 6.84
C LYS A 3 19.09 1.49 7.29
N LEU A 4 19.58 0.86 8.36
CA LEU A 4 18.99 -0.36 8.92
C LEU A 4 17.70 -0.08 9.70
N ARG A 5 17.62 1.08 10.37
CA ARG A 5 16.40 1.51 11.08
C ARG A 5 15.30 1.95 10.12
N PHE A 6 15.65 2.65 9.04
CA PHE A 6 14.69 3.03 7.99
C PHE A 6 14.11 1.79 7.29
N MET A 7 14.95 0.82 6.91
CA MET A 7 14.48 -0.43 6.32
C MET A 7 13.62 -1.25 7.28
N ALA A 8 13.95 -1.29 8.58
CA ALA A 8 13.13 -1.97 9.58
C ALA A 8 11.76 -1.30 9.78
N VAL A 9 11.68 0.04 9.70
CA VAL A 9 10.41 0.79 9.78
C VAL A 9 9.57 0.57 8.52
N VAL A 10 10.19 0.57 7.33
CA VAL A 10 9.49 0.25 6.07
C VAL A 10 8.95 -1.18 6.09
N VAL A 11 9.73 -2.15 6.58
CA VAL A 11 9.28 -3.54 6.75
C VAL A 11 8.19 -3.66 7.81
N MET A 12 8.27 -2.93 8.93
CA MET A 12 7.21 -2.90 9.96
C MET A 12 5.91 -2.31 9.43
N LEU A 13 5.96 -1.20 8.69
CA LEU A 13 4.79 -0.58 8.07
C LEU A 13 4.16 -1.47 7.00
N LEU A 14 4.97 -2.26 6.28
CA LEU A 14 4.50 -3.28 5.34
C LEU A 14 3.98 -4.56 6.02
N SER A 15 4.39 -4.81 7.27
CA SER A 15 3.98 -5.96 8.10
C SER A 15 2.79 -5.65 9.01
N CYS A 16 2.29 -4.41 9.03
CA CYS A 16 0.98 -4.06 9.56
C CYS A 16 -0.15 -4.60 8.68
N THR A 17 -0.07 -5.87 8.27
CA THR A 17 -1.25 -6.66 8.00
C THR A 17 -1.83 -7.02 9.37
N GLU A 18 -2.77 -6.21 9.83
CA GLU A 18 -3.68 -6.54 10.93
C GLU A 18 -4.16 -7.99 10.75
N ARG A 19 -3.64 -8.91 11.57
CA ARG A 19 -4.18 -10.26 11.66
C ARG A 19 -5.57 -10.14 12.28
N HIS A 20 -6.58 -10.04 11.43
CA HIS A 20 -7.95 -10.28 11.83
C HIS A 20 -8.06 -11.70 12.38
N LYS A 21 -8.15 -11.83 13.70
CA LYS A 21 -8.62 -13.05 14.33
C LYS A 21 -10.13 -13.06 14.15
N SER A 22 -10.59 -13.49 12.98
CA SER A 22 -12.01 -13.67 12.69
C SER A 22 -12.51 -14.84 13.52
N THR A 23 -13.10 -14.55 14.68
CA THR A 23 -14.00 -15.49 15.35
C THR A 23 -15.14 -15.76 14.37
N ALA A 24 -15.15 -16.97 13.82
CA ALA A 24 -16.19 -17.43 12.93
C ALA A 24 -17.55 -17.41 13.67
N LYS A 25 -18.30 -16.33 13.46
CA LYS A 25 -19.75 -16.32 13.61
C LYS A 25 -20.29 -15.57 12.43
N GLY A 26 -20.99 -16.28 11.56
CA GLY A 26 -21.56 -15.74 10.35
C GLY A 26 -22.44 -14.53 10.66
N SER A 27 -22.06 -13.40 10.09
CA SER A 27 -22.98 -12.41 9.58
C SER A 27 -22.35 -11.95 8.28
N GLU A 28 -23.15 -11.81 7.25
CA GLU A 28 -22.79 -11.03 6.08
C GLU A 28 -22.06 -9.78 6.56
N ASN A 29 -20.88 -9.49 5.99
CA ASN A 29 -20.22 -8.21 6.23
C ASN A 29 -21.10 -7.16 5.57
N GLU A 30 -22.18 -6.79 6.23
CA GLU A 30 -23.09 -5.76 5.79
C GLU A 30 -22.31 -4.45 5.91
N TYR A 31 -21.93 -3.91 4.75
CA TYR A 31 -21.26 -2.62 4.63
C TYR A 31 -22.25 -1.53 5.05
N THR A 32 -22.43 -1.39 6.37
CA THR A 32 -23.27 -0.38 6.99
C THR A 32 -22.52 0.94 7.07
N VAL A 33 -23.26 2.04 7.20
CA VAL A 33 -22.65 3.37 7.41
C VAL A 33 -21.76 3.37 8.67
N GLU A 34 -22.14 2.61 9.69
CA GLU A 34 -21.37 2.50 10.93
C GLU A 34 -20.05 1.73 10.71
N SER A 35 -20.07 0.64 9.94
CA SER A 35 -18.83 -0.09 9.62
C SER A 35 -17.88 0.74 8.74
N VAL A 36 -18.42 1.53 7.80
CA VAL A 36 -17.63 2.46 7.00
C VAL A 36 -17.01 3.55 7.88
N ARG A 37 -17.78 4.14 8.79
CA ARG A 37 -17.28 5.12 9.75
C ARG A 37 -16.13 4.57 10.58
N ALA A 38 -16.31 3.39 11.17
CA ALA A 38 -15.26 2.73 11.95
C ALA A 38 -14.00 2.44 11.12
N SER A 39 -14.16 2.01 9.85
CA SER A 39 -13.02 1.78 8.94
C SER A 39 -12.25 3.07 8.63
N LEU A 40 -12.96 4.19 8.39
CA LEU A 40 -12.33 5.48 8.12
C LEU A 40 -11.54 6.01 9.32
N ILE A 41 -12.07 5.88 10.54
CA ILE A 41 -11.35 6.27 11.77
C ILE A 41 -10.05 5.47 11.89
N ARG A 42 -10.11 4.14 11.67
CA ARG A 42 -8.89 3.30 11.71
C ARG A 42 -7.87 3.68 10.64
N GLN A 43 -8.32 4.05 9.44
CA GLN A 43 -7.44 4.50 8.36
C GLN A 43 -6.79 5.85 8.68
N GLU A 44 -7.54 6.77 9.29
CA GLU A 44 -7.03 8.05 9.78
C GLU A 44 -5.90 7.83 10.79
N ASP A 45 -6.13 7.02 11.82
CA ASP A 45 -5.10 6.70 12.83
C ASP A 45 -3.85 6.08 12.20
N THR A 46 -4.04 5.19 11.22
CA THR A 46 -2.94 4.53 10.49
C THR A 46 -2.11 5.55 9.69
N ILE A 47 -2.78 6.51 9.03
CA ILE A 47 -2.11 7.56 8.26
C ILE A 47 -1.33 8.48 9.19
N ILE A 48 -1.96 8.94 10.29
CA ILE A 48 -1.31 9.81 11.28
C ILE A 48 -0.06 9.14 11.83
N PHE A 49 -0.17 7.88 12.27
CA PHE A 49 0.97 7.13 12.77
C PHE A 49 2.09 6.98 11.73
N SER A 50 1.74 6.65 10.49
CA SER A 50 2.72 6.50 9.40
C SER A 50 3.47 7.80 9.09
N VAL A 51 2.76 8.94 9.10
CA VAL A 51 3.37 10.27 8.87
C VAL A 51 4.28 10.65 10.03
N ILE A 52 3.87 10.42 11.28
CA ILE A 52 4.71 10.64 12.47
C ILE A 52 5.99 9.82 12.36
N GLU A 53 5.90 8.53 12.04
CA GLU A 53 7.07 7.67 11.90
C GLU A 53 8.00 8.11 10.77
N ARG A 54 7.47 8.59 9.63
CA ARG A 54 8.30 9.16 8.55
C ARG A 54 8.95 10.49 8.95
N ALA A 55 8.27 11.33 9.73
CA ALA A 55 8.75 12.64 10.19
C ALA A 55 9.93 12.52 11.16
N ARG A 56 10.18 11.34 11.75
CA ARG A 56 11.36 11.05 12.58
C ARG A 56 12.68 11.10 11.81
N PHE A 57 12.62 11.07 10.48
CA PHE A 57 13.79 11.10 9.61
C PHE A 57 13.80 12.38 8.77
N PRO A 58 14.97 13.02 8.56
CA PRO A 58 15.08 14.18 7.70
C PRO A 58 14.70 13.85 6.24
N LEU A 59 14.67 14.88 5.40
CA LEU A 59 14.50 14.70 3.96
C LEU A 59 15.71 13.93 3.40
N ASN A 60 15.51 12.64 3.12
CA ASN A 60 16.52 11.77 2.55
C ASN A 60 16.53 11.93 1.02
N SER A 61 16.89 13.11 0.50
CA SER A 61 16.86 13.42 -0.95
C SER A 61 17.48 12.33 -1.85
N PRO A 62 18.62 11.71 -1.48
CA PRO A 62 19.19 10.62 -2.28
C PRO A 62 18.26 9.42 -2.52
N THR A 63 17.29 9.16 -1.64
CA THR A 63 16.34 8.07 -1.80
C THR A 63 15.45 8.23 -3.03
N TYR A 64 15.19 9.47 -3.46
CA TYR A 64 14.27 9.80 -4.55
C TYR A 64 15.00 10.06 -5.88
N HIS A 65 16.33 10.16 -5.87
CA HIS A 65 17.11 10.36 -7.08
C HIS A 65 17.31 9.06 -7.87
N GLN A 66 16.96 9.10 -9.15
CA GLN A 66 16.98 7.96 -10.08
C GLN A 66 18.36 7.28 -10.23
N HIS A 67 19.45 8.00 -10.00
CA HIS A 67 20.81 7.50 -10.19
C HIS A 67 21.58 7.28 -8.87
N TYR A 68 20.95 7.51 -7.71
CA TYR A 68 21.67 7.40 -6.44
C TYR A 68 21.98 5.94 -6.06
N ALA A 69 21.03 5.04 -6.28
CA ALA A 69 21.15 3.66 -5.84
C ALA A 69 22.06 2.80 -6.73
N SER A 70 22.26 3.19 -8.00
CA SER A 70 23.06 2.46 -9.01
C SER A 70 22.81 0.95 -9.00
N ILE A 71 21.54 0.55 -8.92
CA ILE A 71 21.17 -0.87 -8.82
C ILE A 71 21.28 -1.49 -10.23
N PRO A 72 22.05 -2.59 -10.39
CA PRO A 72 22.20 -3.24 -11.69
C PRO A 72 20.85 -3.64 -12.29
N HIS A 73 20.67 -3.38 -13.59
CA HIS A 73 19.46 -3.71 -14.36
C HIS A 73 18.16 -3.03 -13.88
N PHE A 74 18.25 -2.01 -13.03
CA PHE A 74 17.09 -1.24 -12.58
C PHE A 74 17.24 0.24 -12.89
N SER A 75 16.24 0.82 -13.56
CA SER A 75 16.17 2.25 -13.87
C SER A 75 15.10 2.93 -13.01
N GLY A 76 15.51 3.50 -11.87
CA GLY A 76 14.59 4.20 -10.97
C GLY A 76 15.24 4.61 -9.65
N SER A 77 14.51 5.35 -8.83
CA SER A 77 14.96 5.75 -7.49
C SER A 77 15.01 4.56 -6.53
N LEU A 78 15.65 4.73 -5.36
CA LEU A 78 15.64 3.70 -4.33
C LEU A 78 14.21 3.40 -3.85
N LEU A 79 13.35 4.42 -3.79
CA LEU A 79 11.94 4.26 -3.47
C LEU A 79 11.21 3.41 -4.51
N ASP A 80 11.47 3.64 -5.80
CA ASP A 80 10.85 2.87 -6.88
C ASP A 80 11.16 1.38 -6.79
N VAL A 81 12.38 1.04 -6.40
CA VAL A 81 12.83 -0.34 -6.18
C VAL A 81 12.09 -1.00 -5.04
N VAL A 82 12.02 -0.31 -3.90
CA VAL A 82 11.33 -0.84 -2.72
C VAL A 82 9.85 -1.06 -3.05
N LEU A 83 9.22 -0.10 -3.74
CA LEU A 83 7.85 -0.27 -4.21
C LEU A 83 7.71 -1.48 -5.13
N ASP A 84 8.54 -1.62 -6.17
CA ASP A 84 8.46 -2.77 -7.10
C ASP A 84 8.52 -4.12 -6.39
N TYR A 85 9.49 -4.29 -5.48
CA TYR A 85 9.63 -5.56 -4.78
C TYR A 85 8.46 -5.83 -3.84
N THR A 86 8.00 -4.81 -3.12
CA THR A 86 6.91 -4.97 -2.15
C THR A 86 5.59 -5.26 -2.85
N GLU A 87 5.29 -4.57 -3.95
CA GLU A 87 4.11 -4.84 -4.75
C GLU A 87 4.16 -6.21 -5.41
N ALA A 88 5.33 -6.62 -5.93
CA ALA A 88 5.48 -7.95 -6.50
C ALA A 88 5.21 -9.06 -5.48
N ILE A 89 5.67 -8.89 -4.24
CA ILE A 89 5.40 -9.84 -3.14
C ILE A 89 3.91 -9.86 -2.81
N GLN A 90 3.29 -8.68 -2.67
CA GLN A 90 1.87 -8.56 -2.32
C GLN A 90 0.93 -9.05 -3.43
N ALA A 91 1.32 -8.88 -4.70
CA ALA A 91 0.60 -9.40 -5.85
C ALA A 91 0.63 -10.93 -5.88
N LYS A 92 1.79 -11.54 -5.63
CA LYS A 92 1.92 -13.00 -5.51
C LYS A 92 1.08 -13.57 -4.36
N SER A 93 0.91 -12.81 -3.28
CA SER A 93 0.04 -13.18 -2.16
C SER A 93 -1.45 -12.85 -2.39
N GLY A 94 -1.84 -12.42 -3.59
CA GLY A 94 -3.24 -12.18 -3.95
C GLY A 94 -3.85 -10.88 -3.43
N ARG A 95 -3.06 -9.95 -2.88
CA ARG A 95 -3.56 -8.68 -2.31
C ARG A 95 -4.42 -7.90 -3.31
N TYR A 96 -3.93 -7.76 -4.54
CA TYR A 96 -4.58 -6.97 -5.59
C TYR A 96 -5.72 -7.68 -6.31
N ILE A 97 -6.08 -8.90 -5.88
CA ILE A 97 -7.37 -9.53 -6.25
C ILE A 97 -8.51 -8.83 -5.50
N ASN A 98 -8.25 -8.32 -4.29
CA ASN A 98 -9.23 -7.55 -3.52
C ASN A 98 -9.58 -6.24 -4.26
N PRO A 99 -10.86 -5.96 -4.57
CA PRO A 99 -11.25 -4.73 -5.25
C PRO A 99 -10.93 -3.45 -4.46
N GLU A 100 -10.77 -3.51 -3.14
CA GLU A 100 -10.42 -2.37 -2.27
C GLU A 100 -8.94 -1.98 -2.36
N GLU A 101 -8.07 -2.92 -2.75
CA GLU A 101 -6.63 -2.71 -2.84
C GLU A 101 -6.27 -2.13 -4.20
N ASN A 102 -5.39 -1.12 -4.22
CA ASN A 102 -4.94 -0.48 -5.45
C ASN A 102 -3.41 -0.45 -5.50
N PRO A 103 -2.78 -1.03 -6.54
CA PRO A 103 -1.34 -0.95 -6.68
C PRO A 103 -0.91 0.46 -7.12
N TYR A 104 0.27 0.85 -6.66
CA TYR A 104 1.00 2.03 -7.10
C TYR A 104 1.41 1.91 -8.56
N LYS A 105 1.96 0.75 -8.97
CA LYS A 105 2.35 0.46 -10.35
C LYS A 105 1.37 -0.49 -11.06
N GLY A 106 1.28 -0.35 -12.38
CA GLY A 106 0.26 -1.06 -13.17
C GLY A 106 0.62 -2.50 -13.55
N ILE A 107 1.90 -2.87 -13.54
CA ILE A 107 2.36 -4.19 -14.00
C ILE A 107 2.69 -5.03 -12.77
N LEU A 108 1.91 -6.07 -12.53
CA LEU A 108 2.04 -6.95 -11.36
C LEU A 108 2.23 -8.41 -11.79
N PRO A 109 3.01 -9.21 -11.05
CA PRO A 109 3.11 -10.64 -11.29
C PRO A 109 1.78 -11.35 -10.94
N PRO A 110 1.50 -12.53 -11.53
CA PRO A 110 0.32 -13.30 -11.21
C PRO A 110 0.33 -13.79 -9.76
N SER A 111 -0.87 -13.91 -9.18
CA SER A 111 -1.08 -14.48 -7.84
C SER A 111 -0.75 -15.97 -7.83
N ILE A 112 -0.08 -16.43 -6.76
CA ILE A 112 0.22 -17.85 -6.51
C ILE A 112 -0.85 -18.47 -5.61
N VAL A 113 -1.56 -17.64 -4.83
CA VAL A 113 -2.65 -18.09 -3.97
C VAL A 113 -3.95 -18.28 -4.78
N PRO A 114 -4.82 -19.22 -4.35
CA PRO A 114 -6.10 -19.46 -5.03
C PRO A 114 -6.97 -18.21 -5.05
N HIS A 115 -7.80 -18.11 -6.09
CA HIS A 115 -8.71 -16.98 -6.26
C HIS A 115 -9.79 -16.98 -5.19
N TYR A 116 -9.93 -15.86 -4.48
CA TYR A 116 -11.05 -15.61 -3.57
C TYR A 116 -12.11 -14.76 -4.27
N ASN A 117 -13.35 -15.22 -4.26
CA ASN A 117 -14.46 -14.48 -4.83
C ASN A 117 -14.93 -13.40 -3.85
N PHE A 118 -14.44 -12.18 -4.05
CA PHE A 118 -14.96 -11.01 -3.36
C PHE A 118 -16.38 -10.71 -3.89
N SER A 119 -17.36 -10.60 -2.99
CA SER A 119 -18.70 -10.14 -3.36
C SER A 119 -18.58 -8.75 -4.00
N GLN A 120 -19.11 -8.60 -5.23
CA GLN A 120 -19.08 -7.35 -5.97
C GLN A 120 -19.81 -6.26 -5.19
N LEU A 121 -19.07 -5.25 -4.74
CA LEU A 121 -19.65 -4.04 -4.15
C LEU A 121 -19.58 -2.90 -5.14
N ILE A 122 -20.74 -2.32 -5.40
CA ILE A 122 -20.98 -1.32 -6.45
C ILE A 122 -20.48 0.09 -6.03
N CYS A 123 -20.17 0.33 -4.74
CA CYS A 123 -19.71 1.65 -4.27
C CYS A 123 -18.23 1.95 -4.59
N LEU A 124 -17.41 0.94 -4.86
CA LEU A 124 -15.96 1.13 -5.06
C LEU A 124 -15.56 1.55 -6.47
N GLN A 125 -16.38 1.33 -7.51
CA GLN A 125 -15.96 1.62 -8.89
C GLN A 125 -15.80 3.13 -9.16
N PHE A 126 -16.64 3.96 -8.54
CA PHE A 126 -16.60 5.41 -8.67
C PHE A 126 -15.42 6.03 -7.88
N VAL A 127 -15.19 5.52 -6.66
CA VAL A 127 -14.03 5.91 -5.84
C VAL A 127 -12.72 5.42 -6.46
N LYS A 128 -12.70 4.23 -7.09
CA LYS A 128 -11.50 3.66 -7.73
C LYS A 128 -11.02 4.52 -8.90
N MET A 129 -11.91 5.10 -9.71
CA MET A 129 -11.50 6.10 -10.72
C MET A 129 -10.87 7.35 -10.08
N THR A 130 -11.43 7.84 -8.98
CA THR A 130 -10.96 9.05 -8.28
C THR A 130 -9.66 8.81 -7.50
N LEU A 131 -9.53 7.70 -6.78
CA LEU A 131 -8.31 7.32 -6.03
C LEU A 131 -7.17 6.94 -6.97
N VAL A 132 -7.44 6.24 -8.07
CA VAL A 132 -6.42 6.05 -9.12
C VAL A 132 -5.98 7.41 -9.64
N LYS A 133 -6.90 8.35 -9.87
CA LYS A 133 -6.57 9.72 -10.30
C LYS A 133 -5.75 10.48 -9.24
N ILE A 134 -6.08 10.36 -7.95
CA ILE A 134 -5.33 10.95 -6.83
C ILE A 134 -3.94 10.33 -6.71
N GLY A 135 -3.82 9.01 -6.79
CA GLY A 135 -2.52 8.31 -6.83
C GLY A 135 -1.67 8.72 -8.04
N LYS A 136 -2.28 8.95 -9.21
CA LYS A 136 -1.57 9.53 -10.38
C LYS A 136 -1.17 10.99 -10.15
N ASN A 137 -1.91 11.75 -9.35
CA ASN A 137 -1.62 13.15 -9.04
C ASN A 137 -0.52 13.27 -7.97
N LEU A 138 -0.52 12.39 -6.97
CA LEU A 138 0.59 12.26 -6.01
C LEU A 138 1.90 11.91 -6.73
N ARG A 139 1.86 11.05 -7.76
CA ARG A 139 3.00 10.79 -8.66
C ARG A 139 3.57 12.03 -9.37
N SER A 140 2.74 13.05 -9.58
CA SER A 140 3.19 14.33 -10.19
C SER A 140 3.85 15.23 -9.17
N LEU A 141 3.50 15.10 -7.88
CA LEU A 141 3.99 15.96 -6.80
C LEU A 141 5.30 15.46 -6.18
N GLU A 142 5.67 14.20 -6.38
CA GLU A 142 6.98 13.66 -5.93
C GLU A 142 8.14 13.93 -6.90
N LYS A 143 7.91 14.62 -8.03
CA LYS A 143 8.95 15.00 -9.01
C LYS A 143 9.64 16.33 -8.69
N PHE A 144 9.97 16.59 -7.43
CA PHE A 144 10.82 17.73 -7.04
C PHE A 144 12.30 17.34 -7.00
#